data_AF-A0AA44VQ11-F1
#
_entry.id   AF-A0AA44VQ11-F1
#
_cell.length_a   1.000
_cell.length_b   1.000
_cell.length_c   1.000
_cell.angle_alpha   90.00
_cell.angle_beta   90.00
_cell.angle_gamma   90.00
#
_symmetry.space_group_name_H-M   'P 1'
#
loop_
_entity.id
_entity.type
_entity.pdbx_description
1 polymer ?
#
loop_
_entity_poly.entity_id
_entity_poly.type
_entity_poly.pdbx_seq_one_letter_code
_entity_poly.pdbx_strand_id
1 'polypeptide(L)'
;MKLCSIIYTCALLSCSQALANEPETVTCESNKPGTVMVLEDELFVVVNNKLIRNSDYWQNFLDGNIQLCTTHVTDMSDLFAKDKYFNQDISRWDTSHVTNMNRMFFGAKRFDQDLIFWGVERVSRHTDFAKGSGLSKDNLPTFSQ
;
A
#
# COMPACT_ATOMS: atom_id res chain seq x y z
N MET A 1 41.37 -29.21 13.19
CA MET A 1 41.23 -27.90 12.53
C MET A 1 39.82 -27.39 12.80
N LYS A 2 39.74 -26.26 13.51
CA LYS A 2 38.62 -25.40 13.99
C LYS A 2 37.20 -25.73 13.46
N LEU A 3 36.13 -25.98 14.23
CA LEU A 3 35.60 -25.44 15.50
C LEU A 3 35.37 -23.92 15.52
N CYS A 4 34.10 -23.51 15.44
CA CYS A 4 33.55 -22.39 16.21
C CYS A 4 32.04 -22.58 16.40
N SER A 5 31.68 -22.98 17.63
CA SER A 5 30.35 -22.85 18.23
C SER A 5 30.00 -21.37 18.43
N ILE A 6 28.73 -21.03 18.59
CA ILE A 6 28.20 -20.36 19.81
C ILE A 6 26.68 -20.55 19.85
N ILE A 7 26.25 -20.89 21.04
CA ILE A 7 24.92 -21.24 21.50
C ILE A 7 24.20 -19.92 21.82
N TYR A 8 22.93 -19.77 21.42
CA TYR A 8 22.01 -18.88 22.14
C TYR A 8 20.83 -19.68 22.67
N THR A 9 20.55 -19.35 23.92
CA THR A 9 19.84 -20.08 24.95
C THR A 9 18.32 -20.04 24.77
N CYS A 10 17.70 -21.16 25.15
CA CYS A 10 16.29 -21.27 25.49
C CYS A 10 15.89 -20.18 26.51
N ALA A 11 14.98 -19.29 26.13
CA ALA A 11 14.25 -18.43 27.03
C ALA A 11 12.76 -18.64 26.76
N LEU A 12 12.15 -19.40 27.67
CA LEU A 12 10.76 -19.36 28.12
C LEU A 12 9.64 -19.26 27.07
N LEU A 13 8.74 -20.26 27.11
CA LEU A 13 7.37 -20.13 26.61
C LEU A 13 6.77 -18.78 27.05
N SER A 14 6.58 -17.89 26.09
CA SER A 14 5.40 -17.05 26.07
C SER A 14 4.72 -17.26 24.72
N CYS A 15 3.41 -17.38 24.82
CA CYS A 15 2.42 -17.59 23.78
C CYS A 15 2.90 -17.15 22.37
N SER A 16 2.78 -18.04 21.40
CA SER A 16 2.71 -17.72 19.98
C SER A 16 1.52 -16.79 19.75
N GLN A 17 1.69 -15.52 20.07
CA GLN A 17 0.91 -14.47 19.45
C GLN A 17 1.42 -14.44 18.02
N ALA A 18 0.62 -14.95 17.10
CA ALA A 18 0.68 -14.46 15.73
C ALA A 18 0.40 -12.95 15.83
N LEU A 19 1.45 -12.17 16.06
CA LEU A 19 1.46 -10.78 15.65
C LEU A 19 1.17 -10.86 14.16
N ALA A 20 0.03 -10.33 13.74
CA ALA A 20 -0.16 -10.03 12.34
C ALA A 20 1.03 -9.14 11.96
N ASN A 21 1.98 -9.70 11.20
CA ASN A 21 3.14 -8.96 10.75
C ASN A 21 2.59 -7.76 9.96
N GLU A 22 2.99 -6.55 10.35
CA GLU A 22 2.62 -5.34 9.61
C GLU A 22 3.02 -5.53 8.15
N PRO A 23 2.15 -5.23 7.17
CA PRO A 23 2.48 -5.40 5.77
C PRO A 23 3.72 -4.55 5.44
N GLU A 24 4.75 -5.18 4.88
CA GLU A 24 5.98 -4.48 4.55
C GLU A 24 5.74 -3.55 3.35
N THR A 25 5.71 -2.25 3.63
CA THR A 25 5.61 -1.18 2.64
C THR A 25 6.79 -1.23 1.66
N VAL A 26 6.49 -1.22 0.37
CA VAL A 26 7.52 -1.22 -0.68
C VAL A 26 7.83 0.20 -1.12
N THR A 27 9.11 0.58 -1.05
CA THR A 27 9.60 1.92 -1.44
C THR A 27 10.55 1.85 -2.64
N CYS A 28 10.63 2.94 -3.40
CA CYS A 28 11.43 3.01 -4.64
C CYS A 28 12.09 4.37 -4.88
N GLU A 29 12.52 5.06 -3.81
CA GLU A 29 13.09 6.42 -3.86
C GLU A 29 14.21 6.62 -4.88
N SER A 30 15.05 5.59 -5.07
CA SER A 30 16.20 5.65 -5.98
C SER A 30 15.85 5.33 -7.44
N ASN A 31 14.63 4.87 -7.71
CA ASN A 31 14.23 4.36 -9.01
C ASN A 31 13.36 5.37 -9.75
N LYS A 32 13.64 5.59 -11.03
CA LYS A 32 12.85 6.55 -11.82
C LYS A 32 11.46 5.99 -12.13
N PRO A 33 10.41 6.83 -12.17
CA PRO A 33 9.09 6.42 -12.67
C PRO A 33 9.17 5.74 -14.05
N GLY A 34 8.49 4.60 -14.19
CA GLY A 34 8.53 3.72 -15.36
C GLY A 34 9.56 2.59 -15.27
N THR A 35 10.39 2.56 -14.23
CA THR A 35 11.31 1.45 -13.96
C THR A 35 10.51 0.22 -13.50
N VAL A 36 10.89 -0.95 -14.00
CA VAL A 36 10.44 -2.24 -13.46
C VAL A 36 11.47 -2.73 -12.45
N MET A 37 11.02 -3.15 -11.28
CA MET A 37 11.83 -3.73 -10.21
C MET A 37 11.35 -5.16 -9.96
N VAL A 38 12.22 -5.99 -9.42
CA VAL A 38 11.88 -7.34 -8.95
C VAL A 38 12.22 -7.43 -7.48
N LEU A 39 11.24 -7.78 -6.66
CA LEU A 39 11.39 -8.00 -5.22
C LEU A 39 10.67 -9.29 -4.86
N GLU A 40 11.38 -10.24 -4.27
CA GLU A 40 10.79 -11.53 -3.84
C GLU A 40 9.97 -12.23 -4.93
N ASP A 41 10.50 -12.25 -6.16
CA ASP A 41 9.87 -12.81 -7.36
C ASP A 41 8.59 -12.08 -7.83
N GLU A 42 8.26 -10.94 -7.25
CA GLU A 42 7.17 -10.05 -7.70
C GLU A 42 7.71 -8.90 -8.56
N LEU A 43 6.96 -8.58 -9.62
CA LEU A 43 7.25 -7.44 -10.50
C LEU A 43 6.61 -6.17 -9.97
N PHE A 44 7.40 -5.13 -9.74
CA PHE A 44 6.92 -3.81 -9.37
C PHE A 44 7.18 -2.80 -10.48
N VAL A 45 6.19 -1.97 -10.81
CA VAL A 45 6.40 -0.80 -11.66
C VAL A 45 6.41 0.45 -10.80
N VAL A 46 7.47 1.24 -10.92
CA VAL A 46 7.60 2.53 -10.23
C VAL A 46 6.68 3.54 -10.91
N VAL A 47 5.72 4.09 -10.16
CA VAL A 47 4.74 5.03 -10.71
C VAL A 47 4.83 6.40 -10.05
N ASN A 48 4.45 7.43 -10.80
CA ASN A 48 4.19 8.78 -10.30
C ASN A 48 2.72 9.16 -10.59
N ASN A 49 2.30 10.39 -10.28
CA ASN A 49 0.92 10.87 -10.49
C ASN A 49 0.37 10.62 -11.91
N LYS A 50 1.24 10.63 -12.93
CA LYS A 50 0.86 10.36 -14.32
C LYS A 50 0.76 8.85 -14.58
N LEU A 51 1.79 8.09 -14.18
CA LEU A 51 1.89 6.67 -14.51
C LEU A 51 0.90 5.80 -13.73
N ILE A 52 0.53 6.20 -12.51
CA ILE A 52 -0.50 5.48 -11.73
C ILE A 52 -1.89 5.52 -12.42
N ARG A 53 -2.11 6.47 -13.34
CA ARG A 53 -3.34 6.60 -14.14
C ARG A 53 -3.15 6.12 -15.59
N ASN A 54 -2.00 5.54 -15.92
CA ASN A 54 -1.78 4.95 -17.23
C ASN A 54 -2.62 3.67 -17.37
N SER A 55 -3.35 3.54 -18.49
CA SER A 55 -4.24 2.40 -18.72
C SER A 55 -3.55 1.05 -18.65
N ASP A 56 -2.33 0.96 -19.19
CA ASP A 56 -1.66 -0.32 -19.37
C ASP A 56 -1.11 -0.81 -18.04
N TYR A 57 -0.47 0.06 -17.26
CA TYR A 57 -0.06 -0.27 -15.90
C TYR A 57 -1.25 -0.56 -14.99
N TRP A 58 -2.34 0.20 -15.14
CA TRP A 58 -3.55 -0.03 -14.35
C TRP A 58 -4.17 -1.40 -14.62
N GLN A 59 -4.32 -1.80 -15.89
CA GLN A 59 -4.86 -3.11 -16.22
C GLN A 59 -3.93 -4.23 -15.76
N ASN A 60 -2.61 -4.11 -15.95
CA ASN A 60 -1.68 -5.13 -15.46
C ASN A 60 -1.70 -5.27 -13.93
N PHE A 61 -1.90 -4.18 -13.20
CA PHE A 61 -2.11 -4.22 -11.76
C PHE A 61 -3.42 -4.93 -11.39
N LEU A 62 -4.52 -4.59 -12.06
CA LEU A 62 -5.82 -5.23 -11.82
C LEU A 62 -5.83 -6.72 -12.15
N ASP A 63 -5.08 -7.13 -13.18
CA ASP A 63 -4.91 -8.53 -13.59
C ASP A 63 -3.97 -9.32 -12.67
N GLY A 64 -3.27 -8.64 -11.74
CA GLY A 64 -2.29 -9.27 -10.85
C GLY A 64 -0.94 -9.59 -11.51
N ASN A 65 -0.67 -9.03 -12.70
CA ASN A 65 0.58 -9.23 -13.42
C ASN A 65 1.74 -8.43 -12.82
N ILE A 66 1.43 -7.29 -12.18
CA ILE A 66 2.40 -6.40 -11.55
C ILE A 66 1.83 -5.83 -10.25
N GLN A 67 2.74 -5.45 -9.36
CA GLN A 67 2.49 -4.53 -8.27
C GLN A 67 2.96 -3.11 -8.64
N LEU A 68 2.49 -2.11 -7.90
CA LEU A 68 2.88 -0.72 -8.11
C LEU A 68 3.74 -0.25 -6.93
N CYS A 69 4.87 0.38 -7.22
CA CYS A 69 5.61 1.14 -6.21
C CYS A 69 5.23 2.62 -6.32
N THR A 70 4.64 3.16 -5.25
CA THR A 70 3.94 4.44 -5.23
C THR A 70 4.71 5.59 -4.58
N THR A 71 5.97 5.39 -4.19
CA THR A 71 6.80 6.40 -3.51
C THR A 71 6.82 7.77 -4.20
N HIS A 72 6.73 7.82 -5.53
CA HIS A 72 6.72 9.06 -6.31
C HIS A 72 5.31 9.63 -6.60
N VAL A 73 4.29 9.14 -5.91
CA VAL A 73 2.91 9.59 -6.04
C VAL A 73 2.59 10.57 -4.91
N THR A 74 2.15 11.77 -5.29
CA THR A 74 1.72 12.81 -4.34
C THR A 74 0.22 13.08 -4.39
N ASP A 75 -0.46 12.63 -5.45
CA ASP A 75 -1.90 12.80 -5.68
C ASP A 75 -2.58 11.47 -6.05
N MET A 76 -3.32 10.92 -5.09
CA MET A 76 -4.15 9.73 -5.21
C MET A 76 -5.65 10.06 -5.27
N SER A 77 -6.01 11.33 -5.54
CA SER A 77 -7.43 11.71 -5.62
C SER A 77 -8.15 10.98 -6.74
N ASP A 78 -9.40 10.59 -6.42
CA ASP A 78 -10.34 9.84 -7.26
C ASP A 78 -9.80 8.51 -7.84
N LEU A 79 -8.67 7.98 -7.36
CA LEU A 79 -7.98 6.87 -8.02
C LEU A 79 -8.84 5.60 -8.17
N PHE A 80 -9.73 5.33 -7.21
CA PHE A 80 -10.69 4.22 -7.23
C PHE A 80 -12.14 4.71 -7.17
N ALA A 81 -12.39 5.99 -7.49
CA ALA A 81 -13.73 6.55 -7.37
C ALA A 81 -14.71 5.84 -8.29
N LYS A 82 -15.81 5.35 -7.70
CA LYS A 82 -16.92 4.63 -8.32
C LYS A 82 -16.56 3.26 -8.92
N ASP A 83 -15.35 2.76 -8.69
CA ASP A 83 -15.03 1.37 -9.01
C ASP A 83 -15.70 0.46 -7.99
N LYS A 84 -16.90 -0.02 -8.34
CA LYS A 84 -17.73 -0.83 -7.45
C LYS A 84 -17.15 -2.23 -7.20
N TYR A 85 -16.18 -2.66 -7.99
CA TYR A 85 -15.68 -4.03 -7.97
C TYR A 85 -14.23 -4.14 -7.47
N PHE A 86 -13.48 -3.04 -7.47
CA PHE A 86 -12.13 -2.99 -6.94
C PHE A 86 -12.06 -3.48 -5.48
N ASN A 87 -11.20 -4.48 -5.24
CA ASN A 87 -10.82 -4.95 -3.90
C ASN A 87 -9.41 -5.59 -3.88
N GLN A 88 -8.49 -5.12 -4.73
CA GLN A 88 -7.12 -5.64 -4.73
C GLN A 88 -6.38 -5.17 -3.48
N ASP A 89 -5.46 -6.00 -2.98
CA ASP A 89 -4.59 -5.65 -1.86
C ASP A 89 -3.65 -4.51 -2.26
N ILE A 90 -3.68 -3.45 -1.47
CA ILE A 90 -2.85 -2.24 -1.60
C ILE A 90 -2.19 -1.87 -0.26
N SER A 91 -2.14 -2.81 0.68
CA SER A 91 -1.58 -2.61 2.02
C SER A 91 -0.10 -2.21 1.98
N ARG A 92 0.65 -2.69 0.97
CA ARG A 92 2.08 -2.43 0.77
C ARG A 92 2.40 -1.12 0.04
N TRP A 93 1.38 -0.34 -0.33
CA TRP A 93 1.60 0.94 -1.02
C TRP A 93 2.25 1.97 -0.09
N ASP A 94 3.27 2.65 -0.60
CA ASP A 94 3.88 3.79 0.07
C ASP A 94 3.03 5.05 -0.14
N THR A 95 2.44 5.55 0.94
CA THR A 95 1.66 6.80 0.96
C THR A 95 2.38 7.96 1.62
N SER A 96 3.63 7.78 2.05
CA SER A 96 4.40 8.74 2.84
C SER A 96 4.63 10.09 2.15
N HIS A 97 4.46 10.17 0.83
CA HIS A 97 4.59 11.40 0.03
C HIS A 97 3.25 12.00 -0.43
N VAL A 98 2.14 11.32 -0.14
CA VAL A 98 0.81 11.70 -0.63
C VAL A 98 0.27 12.90 0.14
N THR A 99 -0.25 13.88 -0.60
CA THR A 99 -0.82 15.11 -0.03
C THR A 99 -2.31 15.24 -0.30
N ASN A 100 -2.82 14.55 -1.33
CA ASN A 100 -4.22 14.60 -1.77
C ASN A 100 -4.78 13.19 -1.98
N MET A 101 -5.80 12.85 -1.19
CA MET A 101 -6.59 11.61 -1.23
C MET A 101 -8.10 11.91 -1.35
N ASN A 102 -8.49 13.10 -1.84
CA ASN A 102 -9.92 13.42 -2.01
C ASN A 102 -10.63 12.32 -2.80
N ARG A 103 -11.75 11.84 -2.27
CA ARG A 103 -12.62 10.87 -2.93
C ARG A 103 -11.92 9.60 -3.45
N MET A 104 -10.75 9.25 -2.90
CA MET A 104 -9.93 8.13 -3.40
C MET A 104 -10.73 6.83 -3.57
N PHE A 105 -11.59 6.50 -2.60
CA PHE A 105 -12.48 5.34 -2.60
C PHE A 105 -13.96 5.72 -2.70
N PHE A 106 -14.30 6.93 -3.15
CA PHE A 106 -15.68 7.39 -3.19
C PHE A 106 -16.56 6.43 -4.00
N GLY A 107 -17.53 5.78 -3.36
CA GLY A 107 -18.41 4.81 -4.02
C GLY A 107 -17.75 3.46 -4.42
N ALA A 108 -16.55 3.15 -3.91
CA ALA A 108 -15.86 1.87 -4.13
C ALA A 108 -16.47 0.77 -3.24
N LYS A 109 -17.66 0.31 -3.62
CA LYS A 109 -18.56 -0.44 -2.74
C LYS A 109 -18.02 -1.76 -2.17
N ARG A 110 -17.11 -2.42 -2.90
CA ARG A 110 -16.51 -3.70 -2.47
C ARG A 110 -15.17 -3.53 -1.75
N PHE A 111 -14.60 -2.33 -1.75
CA PHE A 111 -13.29 -2.12 -1.19
C PHE A 111 -13.35 -2.10 0.35
N ASP A 112 -12.72 -3.09 0.98
CA ASP A 112 -12.74 -3.35 2.43
C ASP A 112 -11.36 -3.72 3.02
N GLN A 113 -10.29 -3.43 2.29
CA GLN A 113 -8.92 -3.74 2.73
C GLN A 113 -8.51 -2.93 3.97
N ASP A 114 -7.57 -3.49 4.73
CA ASP A 114 -7.01 -2.83 5.91
C ASP A 114 -5.96 -1.79 5.53
N LEU A 115 -6.20 -0.53 5.89
CA LEU A 115 -5.34 0.61 5.60
C LEU A 115 -4.75 1.26 6.86
N ILE A 116 -4.86 0.63 8.04
CA ILE A 116 -4.42 1.23 9.31
C ILE A 116 -2.93 1.58 9.34
N PHE A 117 -2.11 0.91 8.52
CA PHE A 117 -0.66 1.09 8.43
C PHE A 117 -0.22 2.15 7.41
N TRP A 118 -1.14 2.74 6.65
CA TRP A 118 -0.79 3.80 5.71
C TRP A 118 -0.28 5.06 6.42
N GLY A 119 0.93 5.50 6.05
CA GLY A 119 1.49 6.79 6.47
C GLY A 119 0.76 7.94 5.79
N VAL A 120 -0.13 8.61 6.53
CA VAL A 120 -0.97 9.72 6.01
C VAL A 120 -0.66 11.07 6.65
N GLU A 121 0.50 11.20 7.30
CA GLU A 121 0.94 12.40 8.02
C GLU A 121 1.12 13.64 7.13
N ARG A 122 1.26 13.47 5.81
CA ARG A 122 1.36 14.57 4.84
C ARG A 122 0.04 14.90 4.15
N VAL A 123 -1.02 14.13 4.38
CA VAL A 123 -2.29 14.29 3.67
C VAL A 123 -3.04 15.49 4.25
N SER A 124 -3.24 16.51 3.43
CA SER A 124 -3.99 17.72 3.80
C SER A 124 -5.38 17.79 3.16
N ARG A 125 -5.66 16.89 2.22
CA ARG A 125 -6.91 16.88 1.44
C ARG A 125 -7.45 15.45 1.32
N HIS A 126 -8.47 15.12 2.08
CA HIS A 126 -9.07 13.78 2.13
C HIS A 126 -10.61 13.82 2.23
N THR A 127 -11.23 14.87 1.67
CA THR A 127 -12.70 15.03 1.64
C THR A 127 -13.35 13.84 0.95
N ASP A 128 -14.41 13.29 1.55
CA ASP A 128 -15.17 12.15 1.04
C ASP A 128 -14.32 10.91 0.71
N PHE A 129 -13.12 10.76 1.33
CA PHE A 129 -12.13 9.69 1.07
C PHE A 129 -12.76 8.30 0.88
N ALA A 130 -13.60 7.86 1.82
CA ALA A 130 -14.24 6.54 1.84
C ALA A 130 -15.78 6.61 1.74
N LYS A 131 -16.35 7.75 1.32
CA LYS A 131 -17.81 7.90 1.33
C LYS A 131 -18.46 6.94 0.33
N GLY A 132 -19.28 6.03 0.85
CA GLY A 132 -19.98 5.01 0.05
C GLY A 132 -19.09 3.87 -0.43
N SER A 133 -17.88 3.70 0.13
CA SER A 133 -17.07 2.48 -0.04
C SER A 133 -17.49 1.39 0.96
N GLY A 134 -16.84 0.22 0.87
CA GLY A 134 -16.96 -0.86 1.85
C GLY A 134 -16.12 -0.66 3.12
N LEU A 135 -15.26 0.38 3.17
CA LEU A 135 -14.36 0.62 4.29
C LEU A 135 -15.12 0.92 5.58
N SER A 136 -14.77 0.20 6.63
CA SER A 136 -15.22 0.48 7.99
C SER A 136 -14.25 1.43 8.71
N LYS A 137 -14.66 2.00 9.84
CA LYS A 137 -13.77 2.86 10.64
C LYS A 137 -12.53 2.13 11.15
N ASP A 138 -12.64 0.81 11.34
CA ASP A 138 -11.56 -0.01 11.90
C ASP A 138 -10.47 -0.31 10.86
N ASN A 139 -10.74 -0.04 9.58
CA ASN A 139 -9.81 -0.26 8.46
C ASN A 139 -9.25 1.05 7.88
N LEU A 140 -9.56 2.21 8.49
CA LEU A 140 -9.13 3.51 7.96
C LEU A 140 -7.77 3.93 8.52
N PRO A 141 -6.94 4.62 7.72
CA PRO A 141 -5.78 5.31 8.26
C PRO A 141 -6.23 6.48 9.14
N THR A 142 -5.38 6.86 10.09
CA THR A 142 -5.65 7.99 10.98
C THR A 142 -5.12 9.28 10.37
N PHE A 143 -6.01 10.05 9.73
CA PHE A 143 -5.67 11.40 9.26
C PHE A 143 -5.45 12.34 10.45
N SER A 144 -4.32 13.04 10.48
CA SER A 144 -4.09 14.12 11.45
C SER A 144 -5.08 15.26 11.23
N GLN A 145 -5.62 15.82 12.33
CA GLN A 145 -6.53 16.97 12.30
C GLN A 145 -5.81 18.29 12.02
#